data_AF-A0AA36MB11-F1
#
_entry.id   AF-A0AA36MB11-F1
#
_cell.length_a   1.000
_cell.length_b   1.000
_cell.length_c   1.000
_cell.angle_alpha   90.00
_cell.angle_beta   90.00
_cell.angle_gamma   90.00
#
_symmetry.space_group_name_H-M   'P 1'
#
loop_
_entity.id
_entity.type
_entity.pdbx_description
1 polymer ?
#
loop_
_entity_poly.entity_id
_entity_poly.type
_entity_poly.pdbx_seq_one_letter_code
_entity_poly.pdbx_strand_id
1 'polypeptide(L)'
;MTVLYIGKGVLFLTEILIAMNRFTVFRFPFHHQQLWCQTSIIIVCVAVWTISIIASLPFVFSSDRVKFVFAPNGILQMYGGTAYDSIHSVVLLSLVVIICTTLYCSALRYTRNNLTSSKLTVLDRNLLLCALFSALPILAELVRSVIGGYATLFENKALYAIVTEWSLYQMEIIVTLPAWLQLLINVNLRCIVFGTLKKSSTTRETQRTRTSVHAWR
;
A
#
# COMPACT_ATOMS: atom_id res chain seq x y z
N MET A 1 -4.66 -11.14 -13.40
CA MET A 1 -5.17 -9.76 -13.61
C MET A 1 -6.29 -9.38 -12.66
N THR A 2 -7.35 -10.16 -12.51
CA THR A 2 -8.41 -9.90 -11.50
C THR A 2 -7.86 -9.67 -10.10
N VAL A 3 -6.92 -10.51 -9.66
CA VAL A 3 -6.21 -10.36 -8.37
C VAL A 3 -5.46 -9.03 -8.27
N LEU A 4 -4.94 -8.51 -9.39
CA LEU A 4 -4.19 -7.25 -9.43
C LEU A 4 -5.13 -6.04 -9.32
N TYR A 5 -6.29 -6.05 -9.99
CA TYR A 5 -7.31 -5.01 -9.83
C TYR A 5 -7.92 -5.00 -8.43
N ILE A 6 -8.26 -6.18 -7.90
CA ILE A 6 -8.75 -6.32 -6.53
C ILE A 6 -7.68 -5.80 -5.56
N GLY A 7 -6.42 -6.22 -5.74
CA GLY A 7 -5.30 -5.77 -4.92
C GLY A 7 -5.12 -4.25 -4.95
N LYS A 8 -5.20 -3.62 -6.13
CA LYS A 8 -5.16 -2.15 -6.27
C LYS A 8 -6.32 -1.47 -5.53
N GLY A 9 -7.54 -1.97 -5.69
CA GLY A 9 -8.71 -1.45 -4.98
C GLY A 9 -8.53 -1.53 -3.46
N VAL A 10 -8.06 -2.68 -2.96
CA VAL A 10 -7.81 -2.89 -1.53
C VAL A 10 -6.73 -1.92 -1.04
N LEU A 11 -5.65 -1.73 -1.78
CA LEU A 11 -4.58 -0.79 -1.43
C LEU A 11 -5.12 0.64 -1.32
N PHE A 12 -5.86 1.12 -2.33
CA PHE A 12 -6.40 2.49 -2.33
C PHE A 12 -7.37 2.74 -1.19
N LEU A 13 -8.28 1.81 -0.93
CA LEU A 13 -9.22 1.93 0.18
C LEU A 13 -8.52 1.83 1.54
N THR A 14 -7.50 0.97 1.65
CA THR A 14 -6.70 0.85 2.88
C THR A 14 -5.97 2.15 3.20
N GLU A 15 -5.40 2.82 2.20
CA GLU A 15 -4.74 4.11 2.40
C GLU A 15 -5.72 5.20 2.89
N ILE A 16 -6.92 5.25 2.31
CA ILE A 16 -7.98 6.16 2.80
C ILE A 16 -8.33 5.83 4.26
N LEU A 17 -8.49 4.54 4.60
CA LEU A 17 -8.79 4.13 5.96
C LEU A 17 -7.68 4.46 6.94
N ILE A 18 -6.41 4.32 6.55
CA ILE A 18 -5.27 4.74 7.39
C ILE A 18 -5.31 6.25 7.61
N ALA A 19 -5.57 7.04 6.56
CA ALA A 19 -5.70 8.49 6.69
C ALA A 19 -6.88 8.88 7.60
N MET A 20 -8.03 8.22 7.46
CA MET A 20 -9.20 8.41 8.31
C MET A 20 -8.93 8.02 9.76
N ASN A 21 -8.30 6.86 9.99
CA ASN A 21 -7.93 6.39 11.32
C ASN A 21 -7.09 7.44 12.04
N ARG A 22 -6.04 7.93 11.39
CA ARG A 22 -5.19 9.01 11.93
C ARG A 22 -5.96 10.28 12.19
N PHE A 23 -6.77 10.72 11.24
CA PHE A 23 -7.60 11.91 11.42
C PHE A 23 -8.50 11.80 12.65
N THR A 24 -9.16 10.65 12.86
CA THR A 24 -10.03 10.45 14.03
C THR A 24 -9.27 10.43 15.35
N VAL A 25 -8.02 9.93 15.39
CA VAL A 25 -7.17 10.00 16.60
C VAL A 25 -7.01 11.43 17.07
N PHE A 26 -6.70 12.35 16.15
CA PHE A 26 -6.46 13.76 16.50
C PHE A 26 -7.75 14.49 16.78
N ARG A 27 -8.78 14.31 15.93
CA ARG A 27 -10.02 15.08 16.03
C ARG A 27 -10.90 14.64 17.20
N PHE A 28 -10.96 13.34 17.50
CA PHE A 28 -11.89 12.75 18.45
C PHE A 28 -11.24 11.64 19.31
N PRO A 29 -10.25 11.96 20.17
CA PRO A 29 -9.47 10.96 20.89
C PRO A 29 -10.32 10.02 21.77
N PHE A 30 -11.37 10.53 22.42
CA PHE A 30 -12.26 9.72 23.27
C PHE A 30 -13.16 8.75 22.49
N HIS A 31 -13.62 9.16 21.30
CA HIS A 31 -14.47 8.31 20.46
C HIS A 31 -13.63 7.38 19.57
N HIS A 32 -12.34 7.67 19.39
CA HIS A 32 -11.45 6.88 18.54
C HIS A 32 -11.43 5.40 18.96
N GLN A 33 -11.31 5.11 20.26
CA GLN A 33 -11.27 3.73 20.76
C GLN A 33 -12.57 2.98 20.52
N GLN A 34 -13.72 3.67 20.54
CA GLN A 34 -15.02 3.07 20.26
C GLN A 34 -15.22 2.84 18.75
N LEU A 35 -14.80 3.80 17.91
CA LEU A 35 -14.92 3.72 16.46
C LEU A 35 -14.03 2.62 15.87
N TRP A 36 -12.80 2.48 16.37
CA TRP A 36 -11.80 1.52 15.88
C TRP A 36 -11.66 0.30 16.80
N CYS A 37 -12.77 -0.20 17.31
CA CYS A 37 -12.79 -1.46 18.02
C CYS A 37 -12.52 -2.64 17.06
N GLN A 38 -12.13 -3.80 17.60
CA GLN A 38 -11.76 -4.98 16.81
C GLN A 38 -12.86 -5.41 15.85
N THR A 39 -14.12 -5.38 16.30
CA THR A 39 -15.29 -5.72 15.46
C THR A 39 -15.45 -4.76 14.29
N SER A 40 -15.36 -3.45 14.55
CA SER A 40 -15.43 -2.43 13.49
C SER A 40 -14.30 -2.59 12.47
N ILE A 41 -13.08 -2.87 12.92
CA ILE A 41 -11.94 -3.12 12.02
C ILE A 41 -12.21 -4.31 11.11
N ILE A 42 -12.71 -5.42 11.65
CA ILE A 42 -13.06 -6.61 10.85
C ILE A 42 -14.14 -6.28 9.82
N ILE A 43 -15.20 -5.60 10.23
CA ILE A 43 -16.30 -5.19 9.33
C ILE A 43 -15.77 -4.30 8.20
N VAL A 44 -14.95 -3.31 8.54
CA VAL A 44 -14.33 -2.40 7.56
C VAL A 44 -13.41 -3.17 6.60
N CYS A 45 -12.60 -4.11 7.09
CA CYS A 45 -11.77 -4.95 6.24
C CYS A 45 -12.62 -5.77 5.26
N VAL A 46 -13.68 -6.43 5.73
CA VAL A 46 -14.60 -7.19 4.86
C VAL A 46 -15.26 -6.27 3.83
N ALA A 47 -15.68 -5.07 4.23
CA ALA A 47 -16.26 -4.08 3.32
C ALA A 47 -15.26 -3.65 2.24
N VAL A 48 -14.01 -3.35 2.59
CA VAL A 48 -12.94 -2.98 1.64
C VAL A 48 -12.74 -4.06 0.58
N TRP A 49 -12.63 -5.32 1.02
CA TRP A 49 -12.49 -6.44 0.09
C TRP A 49 -13.72 -6.58 -0.82
N THR A 50 -14.91 -6.48 -0.24
CA THR A 50 -16.17 -6.61 -1.00
C THR A 50 -16.30 -5.51 -2.04
N ILE A 51 -16.05 -4.25 -1.67
CA ILE A 51 -16.07 -3.11 -2.59
C ILE A 51 -15.02 -3.29 -3.69
N SER A 52 -13.82 -3.75 -3.35
CA SER A 52 -12.74 -3.96 -4.33
C SER A 52 -13.06 -5.07 -5.32
N ILE A 53 -13.69 -6.17 -4.87
CA ILE A 53 -14.17 -7.25 -5.72
C ILE A 53 -15.25 -6.72 -6.67
N ILE A 54 -16.27 -6.06 -6.13
CA ILE A 54 -17.39 -5.52 -6.92
C ILE A 54 -16.88 -4.51 -7.97
N ALA A 55 -16.01 -3.57 -7.58
CA ALA A 55 -15.42 -2.59 -8.48
C ALA A 55 -14.55 -3.22 -9.59
N SER A 56 -14.03 -4.42 -9.36
CA SER A 56 -13.22 -5.16 -10.34
C SER A 56 -14.08 -5.95 -11.35
N LEU A 57 -15.35 -6.25 -11.04
CA LEU A 57 -16.21 -7.08 -11.91
C LEU A 57 -16.37 -6.54 -13.34
N PRO A 58 -16.58 -5.24 -13.58
CA PRO A 58 -16.72 -4.71 -14.94
C PRO A 58 -15.49 -4.99 -15.81
N PHE A 59 -14.29 -4.96 -15.22
CA PHE A 59 -13.04 -5.26 -15.93
C PHE A 59 -12.86 -6.75 -16.23
N VAL A 60 -13.42 -7.63 -15.39
CA VAL A 60 -13.38 -9.08 -15.61
C VAL A 60 -14.34 -9.50 -16.73
N PHE A 61 -15.51 -8.88 -16.79
CA PHE A 61 -16.55 -9.22 -17.76
C PHE A 61 -16.47 -8.42 -19.07
N SER A 62 -15.64 -7.37 -19.13
CA SER A 62 -15.43 -6.62 -20.38
C SER A 62 -14.83 -7.52 -21.48
N SER A 63 -15.32 -7.34 -22.70
CA SER A 63 -14.94 -8.15 -23.86
C SER A 63 -13.51 -7.86 -24.35
N ASP A 64 -12.92 -6.74 -23.94
CA ASP A 64 -11.54 -6.36 -24.18
C ASP A 64 -10.58 -7.10 -23.24
N ARG A 65 -10.59 -8.43 -23.34
CA ARG A 65 -9.71 -9.29 -22.55
C ARG A 65 -8.26 -8.97 -22.90
N VAL A 66 -7.46 -8.89 -21.85
CA VAL A 66 -6.01 -8.85 -21.93
C VAL A 66 -5.52 -10.03 -22.77
N LYS A 67 -4.76 -9.74 -23.82
CA LYS A 67 -4.09 -10.75 -24.65
C LYS A 67 -2.60 -10.73 -24.34
N PHE A 68 -2.04 -11.90 -24.09
CA PHE A 68 -0.60 -12.06 -24.09
C PHE A 68 -0.16 -12.33 -25.53
N VAL A 69 0.67 -11.46 -26.06
CA VAL A 69 1.21 -11.56 -27.42
C VAL A 69 2.72 -11.70 -27.29
N PHE A 70 3.29 -12.72 -27.92
CA PHE A 70 4.74 -12.82 -28.05
C PHE A 70 5.23 -11.71 -28.99
N ALA A 71 6.07 -10.83 -28.45
CA ALA A 71 6.74 -9.82 -29.26
C ALA A 71 7.86 -10.47 -30.09
N PRO A 72 8.28 -9.84 -31.22
CA PRO A 72 9.29 -10.38 -32.12
C PRO A 72 10.66 -10.66 -31.46
N ASN A 73 10.92 -10.03 -30.32
CA ASN A 73 12.12 -10.22 -29.49
C ASN A 73 12.03 -11.42 -28.53
N GLY A 74 10.96 -12.22 -28.60
CA GLY A 74 10.73 -13.38 -27.73
C GLY A 74 10.17 -13.04 -26.36
N ILE A 75 9.88 -11.76 -26.06
CA ILE A 75 9.30 -11.34 -24.80
C ILE A 75 7.77 -11.50 -24.85
N LEU A 76 7.20 -12.13 -23.83
CA LEU A 76 5.75 -12.23 -23.68
C LEU A 76 5.19 -10.88 -23.21
N GLN A 77 4.59 -10.11 -24.12
CA GLN A 77 4.01 -8.81 -23.81
C GLN A 77 2.52 -8.92 -23.52
N MET A 78 2.07 -8.19 -22.50
CA MET A 78 0.66 -8.11 -22.14
C MET A 78 0.00 -6.91 -22.83
N TYR A 79 -0.94 -7.16 -23.72
CA TYR A 79 -1.78 -6.14 -24.36
C TYR A 79 -3.16 -6.14 -23.70
N GLY A 80 -3.40 -5.16 -22.82
CA GLY A 80 -4.71 -4.89 -22.22
C GLY A 80 -5.46 -3.85 -23.03
N GLY A 81 -6.70 -4.14 -23.41
CA GLY A 81 -7.54 -3.20 -24.14
C GLY A 81 -8.04 -2.05 -23.28
N THR A 82 -8.16 -0.90 -23.94
CA THR A 82 -8.93 0.30 -23.60
C THR A 82 -8.26 1.38 -22.77
N ALA A 83 -8.23 2.58 -23.35
CA ALA A 83 -8.01 3.85 -22.66
C ALA A 83 -8.89 4.03 -21.41
N TYR A 84 -10.02 3.31 -21.33
CA TYR A 84 -10.91 3.29 -20.17
C TYR A 84 -10.19 2.88 -18.87
N ASP A 85 -9.35 1.84 -18.89
CA ASP A 85 -8.62 1.42 -17.69
C ASP A 85 -7.61 2.49 -17.23
N SER A 86 -6.87 3.06 -18.18
CA SER A 86 -5.92 4.14 -17.90
C SER A 86 -6.63 5.37 -17.31
N ILE A 87 -7.73 5.81 -17.92
CA ILE A 87 -8.50 6.97 -17.47
C ILE A 87 -9.11 6.71 -16.10
N HIS A 88 -9.75 5.55 -15.91
CA HIS A 88 -10.36 5.18 -14.65
C HIS A 88 -9.33 5.11 -13.52
N SER A 89 -8.16 4.52 -13.78
CA SER A 89 -7.04 4.46 -12.84
C SER A 89 -6.54 5.85 -12.45
N VAL A 90 -6.36 6.77 -13.41
CA VAL A 90 -5.94 8.17 -13.14
C VAL A 90 -6.98 8.89 -12.29
N VAL A 91 -8.27 8.76 -12.62
CA VAL A 91 -9.36 9.43 -11.90
C VAL A 91 -9.47 8.92 -10.47
N LEU A 92 -9.55 7.60 -10.27
CA LEU A 92 -9.63 7.02 -8.94
C LEU A 92 -8.44 7.42 -8.08
N LEU A 93 -7.23 7.33 -8.63
CA LEU A 93 -6.02 7.62 -7.88
C LEU A 93 -5.90 9.09 -7.53
N SER A 94 -6.31 9.98 -8.43
CA SER A 94 -6.40 11.42 -8.13
C SER A 94 -7.37 11.69 -6.99
N LEU A 95 -8.54 11.04 -6.98
CA LEU A 95 -9.52 11.16 -5.88
C LEU A 95 -8.94 10.66 -4.56
N VAL A 96 -8.26 9.51 -4.55
CA VAL A 96 -7.58 8.96 -3.37
C VAL A 96 -6.54 9.96 -2.84
N VAL A 97 -5.69 10.50 -3.71
CA VAL A 97 -4.68 11.50 -3.32
C VAL A 97 -5.32 12.74 -2.72
N ILE A 98 -6.40 13.25 -3.32
CA ILE A 98 -7.13 14.42 -2.81
C ILE A 98 -7.73 14.13 -1.43
N ILE A 99 -8.40 12.99 -1.26
CA ILE A 99 -9.01 12.59 0.03
C ILE A 99 -7.93 12.42 1.10
N CYS A 100 -6.86 11.67 0.82
CA CYS A 100 -5.78 11.47 1.77
C CYS A 100 -5.10 12.80 2.15
N THR A 101 -4.81 13.65 1.16
CA THR A 101 -4.18 14.96 1.40
C THR A 101 -5.07 15.85 2.24
N THR A 102 -6.37 15.93 1.95
CA THR A 102 -7.32 16.75 2.74
C THR A 102 -7.44 16.25 4.17
N LEU A 103 -7.48 14.93 4.40
CA LEU A 103 -7.49 14.34 5.74
C LEU A 103 -6.19 14.63 6.51
N TYR A 104 -5.03 14.45 5.88
CA TYR A 104 -3.73 14.74 6.51
C TYR A 104 -3.56 16.24 6.81
N CYS A 105 -3.92 17.12 5.87
CA CYS A 105 -3.89 18.57 6.09
C CYS A 105 -4.83 18.98 7.22
N SER A 106 -6.02 18.37 7.30
CA SER A 106 -6.98 18.65 8.37
C SER A 106 -6.47 18.18 9.73
N ALA A 107 -5.86 16.98 9.79
CA ALA A 107 -5.22 16.47 10.99
C ALA A 107 -4.08 17.39 11.45
N LEU A 108 -3.22 17.84 10.53
CA LEU A 108 -2.10 18.73 10.85
C LEU A 108 -2.58 20.09 11.36
N ARG A 109 -3.57 20.70 10.69
CA ARG A 109 -4.17 21.97 11.12
C ARG A 109 -4.79 21.85 12.51
N TYR A 110 -5.49 20.76 12.78
CA TYR A 110 -6.11 20.52 14.08
C TYR A 110 -5.06 20.38 15.19
N THR A 111 -3.99 19.62 14.95
CA THR A 111 -2.91 19.42 15.93
C THR A 111 -2.19 20.74 16.22
N ARG A 112 -1.89 21.53 15.18
CA ARG A 112 -1.22 22.84 15.31
C ARG A 112 -2.02 23.85 16.13
N ASN A 113 -3.35 23.82 16.04
CA ASN A 113 -4.21 24.77 16.73
C ASN A 113 -4.47 24.41 18.20
N ASN A 114 -4.37 23.13 18.57
CA ASN A 114 -4.81 22.65 19.90
C ASN A 114 -3.68 22.20 20.84
N LEU A 115 -2.45 21.97 20.35
CA LEU A 115 -1.34 21.48 21.19
C LEU A 115 -0.28 22.55 21.48
N THR A 116 0.27 22.48 22.70
CA THR A 116 1.39 23.31 23.17
C THR A 116 2.70 22.94 22.45
N SER A 117 3.51 23.97 22.14
CA SER A 117 4.65 23.95 21.20
C SER A 117 5.70 22.85 21.41
N SER A 118 5.91 22.34 22.63
CA SER A 118 6.99 21.38 22.92
C SER A 118 6.65 19.92 22.58
N LYS A 119 5.41 19.47 22.80
CA LYS A 119 4.96 18.11 22.41
C LYS A 119 4.57 18.02 20.94
N LEU A 120 4.33 19.18 20.32
CA LEU A 120 3.95 19.33 18.92
C LEU A 120 5.07 18.86 17.97
N THR A 121 6.32 19.22 18.24
CA THR A 121 7.44 18.97 17.31
C THR A 121 7.75 17.49 17.07
N VAL A 122 7.72 16.65 18.10
CA VAL A 122 8.01 15.22 17.97
C VAL A 122 6.84 14.48 17.32
N LEU A 123 5.61 14.83 17.70
CA LEU A 123 4.39 14.23 17.16
C LEU A 123 4.20 14.59 15.67
N ASP A 124 4.40 15.87 15.32
CA ASP A 124 4.32 16.35 13.95
C ASP A 124 5.35 15.67 13.05
N ARG A 125 6.58 15.46 13.53
CA ARG A 125 7.62 14.77 12.74
C ARG A 125 7.25 13.34 12.42
N ASN A 126 6.75 12.58 13.39
CA ASN A 126 6.36 11.19 13.19
C ASN A 126 5.11 11.06 12.31
N LEU A 127 4.15 11.97 12.49
CA LEU A 127 2.97 12.04 11.64
C LEU A 127 3.35 12.33 10.19
N LEU A 128 4.19 13.35 9.99
CA LEU A 128 4.62 13.79 8.67
C LEU A 128 5.47 12.74 7.97
N LEU A 129 6.41 12.10 8.68
CA LEU A 129 7.16 10.97 8.13
C LEU A 129 6.22 9.88 7.65
N CYS A 130 5.24 9.53 8.46
CA CYS A 130 4.38 8.42 8.10
C CYS A 130 3.35 8.78 7.02
N ALA A 131 2.87 10.04 6.96
CA ALA A 131 2.10 10.55 5.83
C ALA A 131 2.93 10.57 4.55
N LEU A 132 4.19 10.99 4.61
CA LEU A 132 5.12 11.01 3.48
C LEU A 132 5.36 9.59 2.93
N PHE A 133 5.62 8.63 3.82
CA PHE A 133 5.86 7.25 3.43
C PHE A 133 4.59 6.54 2.90
N SER A 134 3.41 6.86 3.43
CA SER A 134 2.11 6.38 2.90
C SER A 134 1.79 7.02 1.54
N ALA A 135 2.15 8.28 1.34
CA ALA A 135 1.92 8.99 0.07
C ALA A 135 2.86 8.55 -1.07
N LEU A 136 4.07 8.06 -0.76
CA LEU A 136 5.09 7.74 -1.77
C LEU A 136 4.65 6.63 -2.74
N PRO A 137 4.11 5.47 -2.29
CA PRO A 137 3.47 4.48 -3.14
C PRO A 137 2.40 5.04 -4.07
N ILE A 138 1.53 5.88 -3.51
CA ILE A 138 0.37 6.46 -4.22
C ILE A 138 0.85 7.44 -5.29
N LEU A 139 1.83 8.27 -4.96
CA LEU A 139 2.40 9.25 -5.89
C LEU A 139 3.13 8.55 -7.05
N ALA A 140 3.91 7.51 -6.75
CA ALA A 140 4.56 6.71 -7.78
C ALA A 140 3.52 6.07 -8.71
N GLU A 141 2.42 5.54 -8.16
CA GLU A 141 1.33 4.96 -8.95
C GLU A 141 0.57 6.02 -9.75
N LEU A 142 0.49 7.26 -9.26
CA LEU A 142 -0.14 8.38 -9.95
C LEU A 142 0.68 8.80 -11.15
N VAL A 143 1.99 8.99 -10.96
CA VAL A 143 2.92 9.29 -12.06
C VAL A 143 2.84 8.19 -13.11
N ARG A 144 2.88 6.92 -12.69
CA ARG A 144 2.74 5.78 -13.60
C ARG A 144 1.41 5.80 -14.37
N SER A 145 0.30 6.07 -13.69
CA SER A 145 -1.03 6.11 -14.30
C SER A 145 -1.16 7.26 -15.29
N VAL A 146 -0.56 8.42 -15.01
CA VAL A 146 -0.50 9.56 -15.92
C VAL A 146 0.33 9.24 -17.16
N ILE A 147 1.52 8.66 -17.01
CA ILE A 147 2.36 8.26 -18.15
C ILE A 147 1.66 7.17 -18.97
N GLY A 148 1.02 6.20 -18.31
CA GLY A 148 0.23 5.16 -18.96
C GLY A 148 -0.93 5.75 -19.75
N GLY A 149 -1.69 6.68 -19.15
CA GLY A 149 -2.75 7.44 -19.80
C GLY A 149 -2.28 8.20 -21.03
N TYR A 150 -1.18 8.94 -20.90
CA TYR A 150 -0.52 9.62 -22.01
C TYR A 150 -0.12 8.63 -23.13
N ALA A 151 0.53 7.52 -22.79
CA ALA A 151 0.91 6.51 -23.77
C ALA A 151 -0.29 5.94 -24.54
N THR A 152 -1.42 5.69 -23.86
CA THR A 152 -2.67 5.27 -24.51
C THR A 152 -3.28 6.36 -25.40
N LEU A 153 -3.29 7.63 -24.98
CA LEU A 153 -3.86 8.73 -25.76
C LEU A 153 -3.11 9.00 -27.06
N PHE A 154 -1.78 8.83 -27.05
CA PHE A 154 -0.91 9.02 -28.22
C PHE A 154 -0.56 7.73 -28.96
N GLU A 155 -1.26 6.62 -28.65
CA GLU A 155 -1.05 5.29 -29.24
C GLU A 155 0.42 4.78 -29.21
N ASN A 156 1.21 5.24 -28.25
CA ASN A 156 2.62 4.88 -28.13
C ASN A 156 2.79 3.53 -27.42
N LYS A 157 2.77 2.46 -28.21
CA LYS A 157 2.86 1.06 -27.74
C LYS A 157 4.16 0.76 -26.97
N ALA A 158 5.28 1.35 -27.38
CA ALA A 158 6.57 1.13 -26.73
C ALA A 158 6.60 1.73 -25.32
N LEU A 159 6.12 2.97 -25.18
CA LEU A 159 6.02 3.63 -23.88
C LEU A 159 5.06 2.88 -22.95
N TYR A 160 3.91 2.43 -23.47
CA TYR A 160 2.94 1.66 -22.70
C TYR A 160 3.53 0.33 -22.18
N ALA A 161 4.30 -0.38 -23.02
CA ALA A 161 4.96 -1.62 -22.61
C ALA A 161 5.96 -1.39 -21.47
N ILE A 162 6.83 -0.38 -21.59
CA ILE A 162 7.82 -0.03 -20.55
C ILE A 162 7.13 0.34 -19.22
N VAL A 163 6.06 1.14 -19.29
CA VAL A 163 5.28 1.54 -18.10
C VAL A 163 4.61 0.34 -17.44
N THR A 164 4.15 -0.63 -18.25
CA THR A 164 3.51 -1.84 -17.75
C THR A 164 4.52 -2.76 -17.05
N GLU A 165 5.72 -2.92 -17.61
CA GLU A 165 6.80 -3.69 -16.98
C GLU A 165 7.26 -3.03 -15.67
N TRP A 166 7.48 -1.71 -15.69
CA TRP A 166 7.78 -0.94 -14.48
C TRP A 166 6.71 -1.13 -13.39
N SER A 167 5.43 -1.20 -13.79
CA SER A 167 4.32 -1.40 -12.87
C SER A 167 4.45 -2.67 -12.03
N LEU A 168 5.01 -3.75 -12.57
CA LEU A 168 5.12 -5.02 -11.85
C LEU A 168 6.13 -4.90 -10.70
N TYR A 169 7.32 -4.36 -10.97
CA TYR A 169 8.34 -4.12 -9.96
C TYR A 169 7.86 -3.14 -8.89
N GLN A 170 7.16 -2.10 -9.32
CA GLN A 170 6.60 -1.12 -8.41
C GLN A 170 5.59 -1.75 -7.45
N MET A 171 4.68 -2.60 -7.93
CA MET A 171 3.68 -3.25 -7.07
C MET A 171 4.32 -4.15 -6.02
N GLU A 172 5.42 -4.83 -6.34
CA GLU A 172 6.17 -5.64 -5.37
C GLU A 172 6.77 -4.79 -4.25
N ILE A 173 7.33 -3.62 -4.60
CA ILE A 173 7.83 -2.64 -3.62
C ILE A 173 6.66 -2.13 -2.76
N ILE A 174 5.53 -1.76 -3.38
CA ILE A 174 4.36 -1.23 -2.66
C ILE A 174 3.79 -2.25 -1.67
N VAL A 175 3.77 -3.53 -2.00
CA VAL A 175 3.26 -4.58 -1.12
C VAL A 175 4.20 -4.83 0.08
N THR A 176 5.52 -4.73 -0.13
CA THR A 176 6.50 -5.02 0.93
C THR A 176 6.79 -3.81 1.82
N LEU A 177 6.68 -2.59 1.30
CA LEU A 177 7.04 -1.35 2.00
C LEU A 177 6.29 -1.14 3.33
N PRO A 178 4.96 -1.40 3.45
CA PRO A 178 4.24 -1.21 4.71
C PRO A 178 4.79 -2.05 5.86
N ALA A 179 5.22 -3.29 5.61
CA ALA A 179 5.80 -4.16 6.63
C ALA A 179 7.12 -3.57 7.17
N TRP A 180 7.98 -3.10 6.27
CA TRP A 180 9.22 -2.41 6.63
C TRP A 180 8.94 -1.11 7.38
N LEU A 181 7.93 -0.35 6.96
CA LEU A 181 7.56 0.91 7.60
C LEU A 181 7.05 0.69 9.02
N GLN A 182 6.18 -0.30 9.22
CA GLN A 182 5.69 -0.67 10.55
C GLN A 182 6.84 -1.10 11.45
N LEU A 183 7.81 -1.85 10.93
CA LEU A 183 9.01 -2.21 11.66
C LEU A 183 9.83 -0.95 12.00
N LEU A 184 10.09 -0.03 11.08
CA LEU A 184 10.90 1.17 11.35
C LEU A 184 10.26 2.12 12.38
N ILE A 185 8.94 2.33 12.29
CA ILE A 185 8.21 3.29 13.12
C ILE A 185 7.92 2.71 14.50
N ASN A 186 7.50 1.44 14.59
CA ASN A 186 7.05 0.85 15.85
C ASN A 186 8.22 0.22 16.62
N VAL A 187 8.76 0.98 17.58
CA VAL A 187 9.84 0.52 18.50
C VAL A 187 9.46 -0.81 19.19
N ASN A 188 8.23 -0.94 19.66
CA ASN A 188 7.77 -2.14 20.37
C ASN A 188 7.77 -3.36 19.44
N LEU A 189 7.30 -3.18 18.20
CA LEU A 189 7.33 -4.25 17.19
C LEU A 189 8.76 -4.69 16.90
N ARG A 190 9.71 -3.74 16.78
CA ARG A 190 11.14 -4.07 16.59
C ARG A 190 11.69 -4.90 17.73
N CYS A 191 11.43 -4.49 18.97
CA CYS A 191 11.91 -5.23 20.14
C CYS A 191 11.38 -6.67 20.15
N ILE A 192 10.11 -6.87 19.81
CA ILE A 192 9.50 -8.21 19.72
C ILE A 192 10.13 -9.04 18.59
N VAL A 193 10.24 -8.47 17.38
CA VAL A 193 10.78 -9.16 16.21
C VAL A 193 12.25 -9.54 16.43
N PHE A 194 13.09 -8.59 16.86
CA PHE A 194 14.51 -8.85 17.13
C PHE A 194 14.72 -9.78 18.33
N GLY A 195 13.88 -9.69 19.36
CA GLY A 195 13.89 -10.63 20.49
C GLY A 195 13.60 -12.07 20.04
N THR A 196 12.62 -12.25 19.15
CA THR A 196 12.26 -13.56 18.59
C THR A 196 13.37 -14.13 17.71
N LEU A 197 13.99 -13.29 16.87
CA LEU A 197 15.12 -13.68 16.03
C LEU A 197 16.35 -14.11 16.85
N LYS A 198 16.66 -13.38 17.94
CA LYS A 198 17.76 -13.71 18.84
C LYS A 198 17.52 -15.04 19.59
N LYS A 199 16.28 -15.31 20.02
CA LYS A 199 15.93 -16.59 20.68
C LYS A 199 16.04 -17.79 19.72
N SER A 200 15.71 -17.58 18.45
CA SER A 200 15.85 -18.59 17.39
C SER A 200 17.32 -18.94 17.11
N SER A 201 18.24 -17.97 17.14
CA SER A 201 19.67 -18.24 16.93
C SER A 201 20.29 -19.03 18.09
N THR A 202 19.98 -18.67 19.34
CA THR A 202 20.50 -19.39 20.52
C THR A 202 19.99 -20.83 20.61
N THR A 203 18.74 -21.06 20.21
CA THR A 203 18.16 -22.42 20.22
C THR A 203 18.81 -23.31 19.15
N ARG A 204 19.09 -22.76 17.95
CA ARG A 204 19.81 -23.49 16.89
C ARG A 204 21.27 -23.80 17.27
N GLU A 205 21.95 -22.91 17.97
CA GLU A 205 23.33 -23.11 18.42
C GLU A 205 23.45 -24.19 19.50
N THR A 206 22.48 -24.24 20.41
CA THR A 206 22.36 -25.30 21.44
C THR A 206 22.05 -26.67 20.82
N GLN A 207 21.28 -26.70 19.73
CA GLN A 207 20.95 -27.94 19.03
C GLN A 207 22.12 -28.45 18.18
N ARG A 208 22.89 -27.54 17.55
CA ARG A 208 24.08 -27.88 16.76
C ARG A 208 25.21 -28.46 17.61
N THR A 209 25.41 -27.92 18.81
CA THR A 209 26.39 -28.44 19.80
C THR A 209 25.98 -29.80 20.36
N ARG A 210 24.68 -30.07 20.56
CA ARG A 210 24.21 -31.41 20.96
C ARG A 210 24.39 -32.46 19.85
N THR A 211 24.13 -32.11 18.59
CA THR A 211 24.33 -33.03 17.47
C THR A 211 25.80 -33.32 17.19
N SER A 212 26.71 -32.36 17.41
CA SER A 212 28.14 -32.62 17.26
C SER A 212 28.67 -33.54 18.35
N VAL A 213 28.19 -33.45 19.59
CA VAL A 213 28.66 -34.34 20.69
C VAL A 213 28.22 -35.80 20.49
N HIS A 214 27.11 -36.04 19.79
CA HIS A 214 26.65 -37.40 19.48
C HIS A 214 27.31 -38.02 18.24
N ALA A 215 27.97 -37.25 17.38
CA ALA A 215 28.65 -37.76 16.18
C ALA A 215 30.08 -38.29 16.46
N TRP A 216 30.59 -38.13 17.69
CA TRP A 216 31.92 -38.59 18.11
C TRP A 216 31.88 -39.74 19.13
N ARG A 217 30.75 -40.46 19.23
CA ARG A 217 30.64 -41.73 19.96
C ARG A 217 30.24 -42.83 18.99
#